data_AF-A0A1G4BHC3-F1
#
_entry.id   AF-A0A1G4BHC3-F1
#
_cell.length_a   1.000
_cell.length_b   1.000
_cell.length_c   1.000
_cell.angle_alpha   90.00
_cell.angle_beta   90.00
_cell.angle_gamma   90.00
#
_symmetry.space_group_name_H-M   'P 1'
#
loop_
_entity.id
_entity.type
_entity.pdbx_description
1 polymer ?
#
loop_
_entity_poly.entity_id
_entity_poly.type
_entity_poly.pdbx_seq_one_letter_code
_entity_poly.pdbx_strand_id
1 'polypeptide(L)'
;MSFSVRISTMLAIFLSSFWIFPFVFGAAKPSRSSRNYERSLDSWVSVGHNGNWPCSSDEIEVIENAVEYTKILANGAIVALDDTGTSSSAYLRWFGDGNAYESDLETIREYHYEAVISELRAPESGTVDSVEEGGEDPERLVYACPAAGDSFCASGEAAAVVNAGDYGFSVNLLYVCPSFFNKVSHSRMLSNWRQGTYTPSAGLVLLHEMQHLDAVVGSERRSVDHAFSVRGCEDLDDEEKITNAQNFAFFALDVTASP
;
A
#
# COMPACT_ATOMS: atom_id res chain seq x y z
N MET A 1 4.60 -88.18 -2.48
CA MET A 1 5.63 -87.27 -1.94
C MET A 1 4.89 -85.98 -1.57
N SER A 2 4.27 -85.83 -0.39
CA SER A 2 4.81 -85.81 0.99
C SER A 2 5.87 -84.68 1.10
N PHE A 3 5.83 -83.64 1.92
CA PHE A 3 5.14 -83.22 3.17
C PHE A 3 5.13 -81.67 3.18
N SER A 4 4.02 -80.98 3.50
CA SER A 4 3.76 -80.27 4.79
C SER A 4 4.98 -79.90 5.65
N VAL A 5 5.23 -78.61 5.89
CA VAL A 5 5.57 -78.07 7.23
C VAL A 5 5.13 -76.60 7.32
N ARG A 6 4.16 -76.33 8.20
CA ARG A 6 3.95 -75.04 8.87
C ARG A 6 4.90 -74.98 10.06
N ILE A 7 5.56 -73.83 10.30
CA ILE A 7 6.05 -73.47 11.64
C ILE A 7 5.61 -72.03 11.93
N SER A 8 4.72 -71.92 12.90
CA SER A 8 4.40 -70.71 13.66
C SER A 8 5.21 -70.73 14.95
N THR A 9 5.81 -69.61 15.35
CA THR A 9 6.04 -69.21 16.76
C THR A 9 6.55 -67.76 16.77
N MET A 10 5.75 -66.81 17.27
CA MET A 10 5.79 -66.22 18.64
C MET A 10 7.02 -65.33 18.88
N LEU A 11 6.84 -64.00 18.89
CA LEU A 11 6.46 -63.15 20.02
C LEU A 11 7.66 -62.80 20.93
N ALA A 12 8.12 -61.56 20.85
CA ALA A 12 8.88 -60.92 21.92
C ALA A 12 8.45 -59.45 22.02
N ILE A 13 7.61 -59.20 23.03
CA ILE A 13 7.28 -57.89 23.57
C ILE A 13 8.54 -57.37 24.28
N PHE A 14 8.98 -56.16 23.98
CA PHE A 14 9.77 -55.37 24.91
C PHE A 14 9.13 -54.00 25.11
N LEU A 15 8.57 -53.86 26.32
CA LEU A 15 8.17 -52.64 26.99
C LEU A 15 9.40 -51.86 27.45
N SER A 16 9.13 -50.63 27.89
CA SER A 16 9.98 -49.65 28.60
C SER A 16 10.72 -48.69 27.66
N SER A 17 10.67 -47.36 27.82
CA SER A 17 10.42 -46.57 29.03
C SER A 17 9.87 -45.20 28.66
N PHE A 18 8.72 -44.85 29.27
CA PHE A 18 8.33 -43.47 29.49
C PHE A 18 9.37 -42.81 30.40
N TRP A 19 10.11 -41.82 29.88
CA TRP A 19 10.76 -40.82 30.71
C TRP A 19 9.99 -39.52 30.60
N ILE A 20 9.23 -39.25 31.66
CA ILE A 20 8.75 -37.93 32.01
C ILE A 20 9.97 -37.17 32.55
N PHE A 21 10.42 -36.14 31.84
CA PHE A 21 11.21 -35.06 32.43
C PHE A 21 10.34 -33.80 32.52
N PRO A 22 10.17 -33.22 33.71
CA PRO A 22 9.51 -31.94 33.88
C PRO A 22 10.52 -30.84 33.53
N PHE A 23 10.28 -30.06 32.48
CA PHE A 23 10.94 -28.77 32.35
C PHE A 23 10.09 -27.72 33.07
N VAL A 24 10.55 -27.40 34.28
CA VAL A 24 10.18 -26.24 35.07
C VAL A 24 10.64 -24.98 34.33
N PHE A 25 9.67 -24.08 34.11
CA PHE A 25 9.77 -22.63 33.95
C PHE A 25 11.14 -22.03 33.63
N GLY A 26 11.40 -21.84 32.35
CA GLY A 26 11.99 -20.60 31.87
C GLY A 26 10.85 -19.71 31.41
N ALA A 27 10.40 -18.78 32.26
CA ALA A 27 9.66 -17.62 31.79
C ALA A 27 10.62 -16.83 30.90
N ALA A 28 10.65 -17.18 29.61
CA ALA A 28 11.22 -16.31 28.60
C ALA A 28 10.41 -15.02 28.69
N LYS A 29 11.04 -13.97 29.21
CA LYS A 29 10.53 -12.61 29.10
C LYS A 29 10.11 -12.42 27.64
N PRO A 30 8.88 -11.98 27.36
CA PRO A 30 8.62 -11.42 26.05
C PRO A 30 9.44 -10.13 26.00
N SER A 31 10.68 -10.19 25.52
CA SER A 31 11.30 -9.02 24.91
C SER A 31 10.87 -8.98 23.44
N ARG A 32 9.55 -8.99 23.23
CA ARG A 32 8.97 -8.40 22.03
C ARG A 32 8.98 -6.91 22.32
N SER A 33 10.15 -6.31 22.17
CA SER A 33 10.19 -4.90 21.78
C SER A 33 9.67 -4.91 20.35
N SER A 34 8.35 -4.94 20.19
CA SER A 34 7.72 -4.34 19.03
C SER A 34 8.23 -2.90 19.04
N ARG A 35 9.30 -2.63 18.30
CA ARG A 35 9.35 -1.34 17.63
C ARG A 35 8.05 -1.33 16.87
N ASN A 36 7.11 -0.52 17.35
CA ASN A 36 6.02 -0.08 16.51
C ASN A 36 6.72 0.32 15.21
N TYR A 37 6.42 -0.36 14.10
CA TYR A 37 6.65 0.25 12.79
C TYR A 37 5.62 1.37 12.72
N GLU A 38 5.91 2.41 13.49
CA GLU A 38 5.15 3.63 13.60
C GLU A 38 5.37 4.33 12.27
N ARG A 39 4.28 4.80 11.67
CA ARG A 39 4.33 5.65 10.50
C ARG A 39 5.34 6.76 10.77
N SER A 40 6.27 6.94 9.84
CA SER A 40 7.57 7.49 10.20
C SER A 40 7.98 8.68 9.36
N LEU A 41 7.10 9.24 8.52
CA LEU A 41 7.50 10.37 7.69
C LEU A 41 7.61 11.64 8.55
N ASP A 42 8.77 12.28 8.56
CA ASP A 42 9.03 13.54 9.27
C ASP A 42 9.55 14.67 8.36
N SER A 43 9.88 14.34 7.11
CA SER A 43 10.48 15.25 6.14
C SER A 43 9.97 14.98 4.72
N TRP A 44 9.49 16.04 4.06
CA TRP A 44 8.94 16.01 2.70
C TRP A 44 9.67 17.04 1.85
N VAL A 45 10.60 16.59 1.02
CA VAL A 45 11.48 17.46 0.22
C VAL A 45 11.27 17.21 -1.27
N SER A 46 11.62 18.17 -2.11
CA SER A 46 11.66 17.97 -3.57
C SER A 46 13.08 18.09 -4.12
N VAL A 47 13.36 17.43 -5.23
CA VAL A 47 14.60 17.68 -5.96
C VAL A 47 14.52 19.07 -6.60
N GLY A 48 15.43 19.96 -6.20
CA GLY A 48 15.50 21.35 -6.64
C GLY A 48 16.02 21.48 -8.07
N HIS A 49 15.90 22.69 -8.64
CA HIS A 49 16.13 22.98 -10.06
C HIS A 49 17.49 22.51 -10.65
N ASN A 50 18.54 22.46 -9.82
CA ASN A 50 19.88 22.06 -10.26
C ASN A 50 20.14 20.54 -10.11
N GLY A 51 19.16 19.79 -9.61
CA GLY A 51 19.30 18.37 -9.33
C GLY A 51 19.08 17.46 -10.54
N ASN A 52 19.19 16.15 -10.32
CA ASN A 52 19.12 15.14 -11.37
C ASN A 52 17.69 14.91 -11.93
N TRP A 53 16.66 15.13 -11.12
CA TRP A 53 15.25 15.04 -11.51
C TRP A 53 14.43 16.19 -10.91
N PRO A 54 14.74 17.43 -11.31
CA PRO A 54 14.19 18.62 -10.68
C PRO A 54 12.68 18.72 -10.90
N CYS A 55 11.94 19.04 -9.85
CA CYS A 55 10.56 19.47 -9.99
C CYS A 55 10.51 20.99 -10.17
N SER A 56 9.84 21.46 -11.22
CA SER A 56 9.58 22.89 -11.43
C SER A 56 8.53 23.42 -10.46
N SER A 57 8.46 24.74 -10.26
CA SER A 57 7.46 25.35 -9.38
C SER A 57 6.02 25.03 -9.80
N ASP A 58 5.74 24.97 -11.11
CA ASP A 58 4.42 24.61 -11.63
C ASP A 58 4.07 23.14 -11.33
N GLU A 59 5.05 22.23 -11.42
CA GLU A 59 4.87 20.82 -11.07
C GLU A 59 4.63 20.64 -9.57
N ILE A 60 5.34 21.40 -8.72
CA ILE A 60 5.12 21.41 -7.27
C ILE A 60 3.70 21.89 -6.92
N GLU A 61 3.20 22.94 -7.56
CA GLU A 61 1.82 23.41 -7.36
C GLU A 61 0.78 22.34 -7.74
N VAL A 62 1.03 21.58 -8.82
CA VAL A 62 0.15 20.46 -9.19
C VAL A 62 0.22 19.32 -8.17
N ILE A 63 1.41 19.01 -7.64
CA ILE A 63 1.60 18.00 -6.58
C ILE A 63 0.88 18.44 -5.29
N GLU A 64 1.02 19.69 -4.86
CA GLU A 64 0.33 20.25 -3.70
C GLU A 64 -1.20 20.08 -3.82
N ASN A 65 -1.76 20.48 -4.97
CA ASN A 65 -3.19 20.29 -5.24
C ASN A 65 -3.57 18.80 -5.26
N ALA A 66 -2.73 17.93 -5.82
CA ALA A 66 -2.97 16.49 -5.85
C ALA A 66 -3.03 15.89 -4.44
N VAL A 67 -2.11 16.29 -3.54
CA VAL A 67 -2.10 15.87 -2.13
C VAL A 67 -3.42 16.22 -1.45
N GLU A 68 -3.92 17.45 -1.63
CA GLU A 68 -5.21 17.86 -1.05
C GLU A 68 -6.38 17.03 -1.60
N TYR A 69 -6.40 16.76 -2.91
CA TYR A 69 -7.43 15.90 -3.50
C TYR A 69 -7.31 14.43 -3.07
N THR A 70 -6.11 13.93 -2.81
CA THR A 70 -5.89 12.60 -2.21
C THR A 70 -6.52 12.53 -0.83
N LYS A 71 -6.30 13.55 0.02
CA LYS A 71 -6.89 13.62 1.36
C LYS A 71 -8.41 13.70 1.32
N ILE A 72 -8.98 14.43 0.36
CA ILE A 72 -10.43 14.47 0.13
C ILE A 72 -10.98 13.07 -0.20
N LEU A 73 -10.33 12.33 -1.11
CA LEU A 73 -10.74 10.96 -1.46
C LEU A 73 -10.63 10.01 -0.27
N ALA A 74 -9.50 10.04 0.45
CA ALA A 74 -9.27 9.21 1.63
C ALA A 74 -10.30 9.52 2.74
N ASN A 75 -10.62 10.79 2.95
CA ASN A 75 -11.65 11.17 3.91
C ASN A 75 -13.05 10.71 3.48
N GLY A 76 -13.38 10.77 2.19
CA GLY A 76 -14.61 10.21 1.63
C GLY A 76 -14.73 8.70 1.91
N ALA A 77 -13.62 7.98 1.75
CA ALA A 77 -13.54 6.56 2.09
C ALA A 77 -13.79 6.30 3.59
N ILE A 78 -13.15 7.05 4.48
CA ILE A 78 -13.36 6.92 5.93
C ILE A 78 -14.83 7.15 6.30
N VAL A 79 -15.46 8.21 5.79
CA VAL A 79 -16.87 8.51 6.06
C VAL A 79 -17.77 7.35 5.60
N ALA A 80 -17.52 6.78 4.42
CA ALA A 80 -18.31 5.65 3.92
C ALA A 80 -18.13 4.37 4.74
N LEU A 81 -16.91 4.10 5.23
CA LEU A 81 -16.62 2.99 6.14
C LEU A 81 -17.33 3.18 7.48
N ASP A 82 -17.34 4.40 8.02
CA ASP A 82 -17.99 4.72 9.30
C ASP A 82 -19.53 4.64 9.23
N ASP A 83 -20.13 5.00 8.08
CA ASP A 83 -21.60 5.06 7.92
C ASP A 83 -22.22 3.72 7.49
N THR A 84 -21.67 3.11 6.43
CA THR A 84 -22.27 1.92 5.79
C THR A 84 -21.48 0.63 6.00
N GLY A 85 -20.22 0.76 6.40
CA GLY A 85 -19.32 -0.32 6.73
C GLY A 85 -19.18 -1.40 5.65
N THR A 86 -18.95 -2.63 6.10
CA THR A 86 -18.61 -3.77 5.24
C THR A 86 -19.77 -4.27 4.37
N SER A 87 -21.00 -3.84 4.67
CA SER A 87 -22.21 -4.26 3.95
C SER A 87 -22.51 -3.44 2.70
N SER A 88 -21.79 -2.35 2.47
CA SER A 88 -22.04 -1.45 1.34
C SER A 88 -21.66 -2.10 0.01
N SER A 89 -22.42 -1.79 -1.06
CA SER A 89 -22.12 -2.33 -2.40
C SER A 89 -20.73 -1.92 -2.89
N ALA A 90 -20.24 -0.74 -2.50
CA ALA A 90 -18.90 -0.29 -2.83
C ALA A 90 -17.84 -1.13 -2.09
N TYR A 91 -18.04 -1.41 -0.80
CA TYR A 91 -17.12 -2.25 -0.04
C TYR A 91 -17.02 -3.65 -0.65
N LEU A 92 -18.16 -4.30 -0.88
CA LEU A 92 -18.18 -5.65 -1.46
C LEU A 92 -17.58 -5.69 -2.87
N ARG A 93 -17.79 -4.63 -3.66
CA ARG A 93 -17.22 -4.51 -5.01
C ARG A 93 -15.69 -4.46 -4.97
N TRP A 94 -15.13 -3.62 -4.11
CA TRP A 94 -13.69 -3.30 -4.11
C TRP A 94 -12.87 -4.11 -3.14
N PHE A 95 -13.46 -4.66 -2.09
CA PHE A 95 -12.76 -5.46 -1.08
C PHE A 95 -13.29 -6.88 -0.96
N GLY A 96 -14.47 -7.19 -1.52
CA GLY A 96 -14.99 -8.56 -1.52
C GLY A 96 -15.73 -8.96 -0.24
N ASP A 97 -16.55 -10.01 -0.35
CA ASP A 97 -17.35 -10.54 0.76
C ASP A 97 -16.47 -11.21 1.82
N GLY A 98 -15.38 -11.85 1.40
CA GLY A 98 -14.42 -12.55 2.25
C GLY A 98 -13.63 -11.65 3.19
N ASN A 99 -13.64 -10.33 2.97
CA ASN A 99 -13.01 -9.32 3.83
C ASN A 99 -14.05 -8.44 4.54
N ALA A 100 -15.31 -8.86 4.60
CA ALA A 100 -16.39 -8.08 5.20
C ALA A 100 -16.45 -8.20 6.75
N TYR A 101 -15.30 -8.36 7.40
CA TYR A 101 -15.17 -8.41 8.86
C TYR A 101 -14.86 -7.03 9.44
N GLU A 102 -15.32 -6.77 10.67
CA GLU A 102 -15.05 -5.52 11.38
C GLU A 102 -13.54 -5.23 11.51
N SER A 103 -12.73 -6.27 11.71
CA SER A 103 -11.28 -6.12 11.82
C SER A 103 -10.61 -5.65 10.52
N ASP A 104 -11.14 -6.07 9.37
CA ASP A 104 -10.62 -5.62 8.07
C ASP A 104 -11.05 -4.18 7.81
N LEU A 105 -12.29 -3.83 8.15
CA LEU A 105 -12.77 -2.45 8.11
C LEU A 105 -11.89 -1.51 8.95
N GLU A 106 -11.65 -1.87 10.21
CA GLU A 106 -10.78 -1.11 11.11
C GLU A 106 -9.37 -0.98 10.51
N THR A 107 -8.83 -2.07 9.96
CA THR A 107 -7.50 -2.08 9.34
C THR A 107 -7.42 -1.18 8.11
N ILE A 108 -8.38 -1.29 7.20
CA ILE A 108 -8.48 -0.46 5.99
C ILE A 108 -8.61 1.02 6.37
N ARG A 109 -9.49 1.34 7.33
CA ARG A 109 -9.71 2.69 7.80
C ARG A 109 -8.44 3.29 8.41
N GLU A 110 -7.86 2.61 9.40
CA GLU A 110 -6.73 3.11 10.18
C GLU A 110 -5.45 3.16 9.35
N TYR A 111 -5.10 2.06 8.67
CA TYR A 111 -3.77 1.88 8.07
C TYR A 111 -3.69 2.23 6.59
N HIS A 112 -4.82 2.40 5.90
CA HIS A 112 -4.78 2.84 4.50
C HIS A 112 -5.27 4.28 4.35
N TYR A 113 -6.47 4.61 4.82
CA TYR A 113 -7.03 5.95 4.57
C TYR A 113 -6.59 7.00 5.59
N GLU A 114 -6.68 6.72 6.90
CA GLU A 114 -6.20 7.67 7.92
C GLU A 114 -4.70 7.89 7.85
N ALA A 115 -3.94 6.82 7.57
CA ALA A 115 -2.51 6.88 7.35
C ALA A 115 -2.13 7.79 6.17
N VAL A 116 -2.81 7.68 5.03
CA VAL A 116 -2.58 8.59 3.91
C VAL A 116 -2.84 10.04 4.30
N ILE A 117 -3.89 10.32 5.08
CA ILE A 117 -4.18 11.68 5.54
C ILE A 117 -3.09 12.21 6.47
N SER A 118 -2.57 11.39 7.38
CA SER A 118 -1.56 11.81 8.36
C SER A 118 -0.17 11.97 7.76
N GLU A 119 0.24 11.05 6.89
CA GLU A 119 1.62 10.92 6.43
C GLU A 119 1.89 11.62 5.09
N LEU A 120 0.90 11.72 4.18
CA LEU A 120 1.14 12.38 2.90
C LEU A 120 1.10 13.91 3.06
N ARG A 121 2.21 14.56 2.72
CA ARG A 121 2.31 16.02 2.64
C ARG A 121 3.04 16.44 1.38
N ALA A 122 2.70 17.62 0.88
CA ALA A 122 3.46 18.29 -0.16
C ALA A 122 4.93 18.51 0.27
N PRO A 123 5.88 18.76 -0.65
CA PRO A 123 7.28 18.98 -0.34
C PRO A 123 7.55 20.31 0.40
N GLU A 124 7.06 20.41 1.63
CA GLU A 124 7.09 21.61 2.48
C GLU A 124 8.38 21.77 3.29
N SER A 125 9.20 20.71 3.40
CA SER A 125 10.45 20.69 4.17
C SER A 125 11.63 21.30 3.41
N GLY A 126 11.48 21.60 2.12
CA GLY A 126 12.47 22.29 1.30
C GLY A 126 12.92 21.50 0.07
N THR A 127 14.14 21.78 -0.40
CA THR A 127 14.70 21.19 -1.62
C THR A 127 16.05 20.52 -1.37
N VAL A 128 16.32 19.47 -2.12
CA VAL A 128 17.62 18.77 -2.19
C VAL A 128 18.16 18.79 -3.63
N ASP A 129 19.47 18.75 -3.82
CA ASP A 129 20.16 18.66 -5.10
C ASP A 129 20.09 17.24 -5.71
N SER A 130 19.80 16.21 -4.92
CA SER A 130 19.58 14.85 -5.44
C SER A 130 18.73 14.02 -4.48
N VAL A 131 18.14 12.93 -4.99
CA VAL A 131 17.31 12.02 -4.17
C VAL A 131 18.03 11.53 -2.92
N GLU A 132 19.32 11.22 -3.03
CA GLU A 132 20.13 10.63 -1.95
C GLU A 132 20.90 11.68 -1.12
N GLU A 133 20.65 12.97 -1.31
CA GLU A 133 21.34 14.00 -0.53
C GLU A 133 21.05 13.83 0.97
N GLY A 134 22.05 13.98 1.83
CA GLY A 134 21.89 13.79 3.28
C GLY A 134 21.99 12.32 3.72
N GLY A 135 21.98 11.37 2.78
CA GLY A 135 22.16 9.94 3.06
C GLY A 135 20.92 9.24 3.64
N GLU A 136 21.15 8.08 4.26
CA GLU A 136 20.12 7.15 4.73
C GLU A 136 19.15 7.79 5.72
N ASP A 137 17.88 7.80 5.33
CA ASP A 137 16.80 8.44 6.05
C ASP A 137 15.46 7.84 5.59
N PRO A 138 15.03 6.73 6.23
CA PRO A 138 13.77 6.08 5.92
C PRO A 138 12.53 6.87 6.36
N GLU A 139 12.73 8.01 7.02
CA GLU A 139 11.69 8.93 7.51
C GLU A 139 11.46 10.09 6.54
N ARG A 140 12.28 10.18 5.47
CA ARG A 140 12.13 11.20 4.44
C ARG A 140 11.41 10.68 3.22
N LEU A 141 10.47 11.47 2.71
CA LEU A 141 9.90 11.34 1.38
C LEU A 141 10.49 12.41 0.45
N VAL A 142 11.13 11.97 -0.63
CA VAL A 142 11.65 12.83 -1.69
C VAL A 142 10.73 12.80 -2.90
N TYR A 143 10.29 13.97 -3.34
CA TYR A 143 9.61 14.17 -4.61
C TYR A 143 10.61 14.43 -5.72
N ALA A 144 10.56 13.63 -6.79
CA ALA A 144 11.38 13.81 -7.98
C ALA A 144 10.51 13.89 -9.24
N CYS A 145 10.94 14.64 -10.25
CA CYS A 145 10.21 14.79 -11.51
C CYS A 145 11.09 14.41 -12.70
N PRO A 146 11.30 13.10 -12.95
CA PRO A 146 12.07 12.66 -14.11
C PRO A 146 11.39 13.06 -15.43
N ALA A 147 12.19 13.35 -16.46
CA ALA A 147 11.67 13.66 -17.77
C ALA A 147 11.04 12.42 -18.45
N ALA A 148 10.16 12.62 -19.44
CA ALA A 148 9.46 11.53 -20.15
C ALA A 148 10.39 10.47 -20.77
N GLY A 149 11.62 10.83 -21.12
CA GLY A 149 12.61 9.91 -21.70
C GLY A 149 13.45 9.16 -20.67
N ASP A 150 13.30 9.45 -19.37
CA ASP A 150 13.97 8.73 -18.30
C ASP A 150 13.38 7.31 -18.18
N SER A 151 14.22 6.33 -17.84
CA SER A 151 13.79 4.94 -17.65
C SER A 151 12.64 4.77 -16.65
N PHE A 152 12.53 5.65 -15.65
CA PHE A 152 11.42 5.62 -14.68
C PHE A 152 10.07 6.06 -15.27
N CYS A 153 10.07 6.81 -16.36
CA CYS A 153 8.85 7.35 -16.98
C CYS A 153 8.58 6.83 -18.39
N ALA A 154 9.52 6.08 -18.98
CA ALA A 154 9.47 5.65 -20.37
C ALA A 154 8.32 4.70 -20.69
N SER A 155 7.78 4.00 -19.69
CA SER A 155 6.68 3.04 -19.82
C SER A 155 5.30 3.71 -19.67
N GLY A 156 5.25 5.02 -19.42
CA GLY A 156 4.03 5.83 -19.42
C GLY A 156 3.33 5.91 -18.06
N GLU A 157 3.99 5.49 -16.99
CA GLU A 157 3.55 5.65 -15.60
C GLU A 157 3.21 7.11 -15.31
N ALA A 158 2.32 7.32 -14.34
CA ALA A 158 2.00 8.66 -13.84
C ALA A 158 2.89 9.01 -12.66
N ALA A 159 2.99 8.12 -11.69
CA ALA A 159 3.92 8.23 -10.60
C ALA A 159 4.31 6.80 -10.18
N ALA A 160 5.32 6.69 -9.33
CA ALA A 160 5.46 5.52 -8.48
C ALA A 160 6.23 5.88 -7.20
N VAL A 161 6.11 5.03 -6.19
CA VAL A 161 6.94 5.10 -5.00
C VAL A 161 8.00 4.00 -4.97
N VAL A 162 9.13 4.33 -4.35
CA VAL A 162 10.18 3.39 -3.95
C VAL A 162 10.40 3.57 -2.45
N ASN A 163 10.31 2.48 -1.70
CA ASN A 163 10.56 2.50 -0.27
C ASN A 163 12.05 2.64 0.02
N ALA A 164 12.39 3.28 1.14
CA ALA A 164 13.75 3.25 1.65
C ALA A 164 14.23 1.79 1.85
N GLY A 165 15.41 1.48 1.37
CA GLY A 165 16.00 0.13 1.34
C GLY A 165 15.69 -0.67 0.07
N ASP A 166 14.67 -0.29 -0.70
CA ASP A 166 14.35 -0.95 -1.96
C ASP A 166 15.24 -0.41 -3.09
N TYR A 167 15.69 -1.30 -3.98
CA TYR A 167 16.54 -0.97 -5.15
C TYR A 167 17.79 -0.14 -4.85
N GLY A 168 18.26 -0.13 -3.60
CA GLY A 168 19.43 0.62 -3.17
C GLY A 168 19.17 2.09 -2.84
N PHE A 169 17.91 2.54 -2.82
CA PHE A 169 17.55 3.88 -2.33
C PHE A 169 17.63 3.93 -0.81
N SER A 170 18.19 5.01 -0.26
CA SER A 170 18.34 5.16 1.19
C SER A 170 17.23 5.98 1.85
N VAL A 171 16.31 6.48 1.02
CA VAL A 171 15.15 7.31 1.39
C VAL A 171 13.89 6.78 0.70
N ASN A 172 12.71 7.24 1.12
CA ASN A 172 11.50 7.01 0.32
C ASN A 172 11.49 8.00 -0.86
N LEU A 173 11.20 7.50 -2.05
CA LEU A 173 11.13 8.28 -3.27
C LEU A 173 9.70 8.19 -3.82
N LEU A 174 9.12 9.34 -4.13
CA LEU A 174 7.96 9.46 -5.00
C LEU A 174 8.43 10.16 -6.28
N TYR A 175 8.53 9.41 -7.38
CA TYR A 175 8.82 10.02 -8.67
C TYR A 175 7.51 10.26 -9.44
N VAL A 176 7.40 11.46 -10.01
CA VAL A 176 6.19 11.95 -10.68
C VAL A 176 6.52 12.22 -12.13
N CYS A 177 5.92 11.44 -13.03
CA CYS A 177 6.18 11.46 -14.45
C CYS A 177 5.28 12.46 -15.19
N PRO A 178 5.63 12.89 -16.42
CA PRO A 178 4.85 13.85 -17.18
C PRO A 178 3.37 13.49 -17.39
N SER A 179 3.02 12.20 -17.40
CA SER A 179 1.62 11.78 -17.55
C SER A 179 0.74 12.12 -16.33
N PHE A 180 1.33 12.35 -15.15
CA PHE A 180 0.65 12.84 -13.95
C PHE A 180 0.13 14.27 -14.09
N PHE A 181 0.97 15.15 -14.62
CA PHE A 181 0.60 16.57 -14.80
C PHE A 181 -0.45 16.77 -15.91
N ASN A 182 -0.67 15.75 -16.74
CA ASN A 182 -1.69 15.73 -17.79
C ASN A 182 -3.00 15.03 -17.35
N LYS A 183 -3.15 14.64 -16.09
CA LYS A 183 -4.39 14.04 -15.58
C LYS A 183 -5.54 15.05 -15.57
N VAL A 184 -6.77 14.54 -15.61
CA VAL A 184 -7.95 15.41 -15.55
C VAL A 184 -8.11 16.01 -14.15
N SER A 185 -8.77 17.17 -14.05
CA SER A 185 -9.12 17.75 -12.75
C SER A 185 -9.95 16.77 -11.91
N HIS A 186 -9.83 16.84 -10.58
CA HIS A 186 -10.58 16.00 -9.64
C HIS A 186 -12.10 16.02 -9.91
N SER A 187 -12.70 17.20 -10.10
CA SER A 187 -14.13 17.34 -10.39
C SER A 187 -14.55 16.66 -11.71
N ARG A 188 -13.69 16.74 -12.74
CA ARG A 188 -13.91 16.04 -14.01
C ARG A 188 -13.82 14.53 -13.86
N MET A 189 -12.88 14.01 -13.08
CA MET A 189 -12.80 12.58 -12.75
C MET A 189 -14.10 12.09 -12.10
N LEU A 190 -14.60 12.78 -11.06
CA LEU A 190 -15.86 12.39 -10.40
C LEU A 190 -17.04 12.43 -11.38
N SER A 191 -17.12 13.46 -12.22
CA SER A 191 -18.17 13.60 -13.23
C SER A 191 -18.13 12.47 -14.27
N ASN A 192 -16.93 12.11 -14.74
CA ASN A 192 -16.74 11.03 -15.70
C ASN A 192 -17.05 9.66 -15.06
N TRP A 193 -16.67 9.44 -13.80
CA TRP A 193 -16.97 8.20 -13.08
C TRP A 193 -18.48 7.95 -12.96
N ARG A 194 -19.25 8.98 -12.59
CA ARG A 194 -20.73 8.93 -12.58
C ARG A 194 -21.34 8.59 -13.95
N GLN A 195 -20.62 8.87 -15.03
CA GLN A 195 -21.01 8.55 -16.41
C GLN A 195 -20.44 7.20 -16.89
N GLY A 196 -19.84 6.41 -16.02
CA GLY A 196 -19.26 5.10 -16.34
C GLY A 196 -17.94 5.16 -17.09
N THR A 197 -17.22 6.29 -17.03
CA THR A 197 -15.91 6.47 -17.68
C THR A 197 -14.81 6.68 -16.64
N TYR A 198 -13.81 5.80 -16.65
CA TYR A 198 -12.63 5.96 -15.81
C TYR A 198 -11.61 6.93 -16.45
N THR A 199 -11.37 8.05 -15.77
CA THR A 199 -10.31 9.01 -16.12
C THR A 199 -9.67 9.54 -14.84
N PRO A 200 -8.50 9.03 -14.43
CA PRO A 200 -7.92 9.36 -13.14
C PRO A 200 -7.49 10.84 -13.06
N SER A 201 -7.65 11.43 -11.87
CA SER A 201 -7.01 12.68 -11.49
C SER A 201 -5.64 12.42 -10.85
N ALA A 202 -4.81 13.45 -10.76
CA ALA A 202 -3.52 13.37 -10.06
C ALA A 202 -3.67 12.92 -8.59
N GLY A 203 -4.69 13.41 -7.88
CA GLY A 203 -4.94 13.00 -6.49
C GLY A 203 -5.37 11.54 -6.35
N LEU A 204 -6.06 10.96 -7.33
CA LEU A 204 -6.37 9.53 -7.33
C LEU A 204 -5.12 8.68 -7.56
N VAL A 205 -4.22 9.13 -8.44
CA VAL A 205 -2.92 8.48 -8.67
C VAL A 205 -2.11 8.48 -7.37
N LEU A 206 -1.98 9.62 -6.68
CA LEU A 206 -1.27 9.64 -5.40
C LEU A 206 -1.93 8.74 -4.33
N LEU A 207 -3.26 8.66 -4.29
CA LEU A 207 -3.93 7.76 -3.36
C LEU A 207 -3.54 6.29 -3.60
N HIS A 208 -3.43 5.88 -4.86
CA HIS A 208 -2.91 4.58 -5.26
C HIS A 208 -1.46 4.40 -4.81
N GLU A 209 -0.57 5.34 -5.18
CA GLU A 209 0.86 5.20 -4.89
C GLU A 209 1.17 5.09 -3.40
N MET A 210 0.44 5.83 -2.55
CA MET A 210 0.67 5.77 -1.10
C MET A 210 0.35 4.42 -0.49
N GLN A 211 -0.44 3.56 -1.16
CA GLN A 211 -0.70 2.20 -0.68
C GLN A 211 0.54 1.30 -0.77
N HIS A 212 1.54 1.67 -1.57
CA HIS A 212 2.79 0.94 -1.71
C HIS A 212 3.90 1.41 -0.76
N LEU A 213 3.67 2.49 0.00
CA LEU A 213 4.69 3.11 0.84
C LEU A 213 4.58 2.62 2.30
N ASP A 214 5.58 1.87 2.75
CA ASP A 214 5.66 1.30 4.10
C ASP A 214 5.61 2.36 5.18
N ALA A 215 6.26 3.50 4.96
CA ALA A 215 6.25 4.61 5.89
C ALA A 215 4.83 5.20 6.07
N VAL A 216 3.90 4.90 5.15
CA VAL A 216 2.49 5.28 5.22
C VAL A 216 1.65 4.12 5.76
N VAL A 217 1.56 3.00 5.04
CA VAL A 217 0.61 1.93 5.38
C VAL A 217 1.15 0.89 6.37
N GLY A 218 2.46 0.90 6.62
CA GLY A 218 3.17 -0.12 7.36
C GLY A 218 3.56 -1.31 6.48
N SER A 219 4.76 -1.85 6.71
CA SER A 219 5.36 -2.90 5.86
C SER A 219 4.55 -4.19 5.77
N GLU A 220 3.81 -4.56 6.81
CA GLU A 220 2.93 -5.74 6.80
C GLU A 220 1.66 -5.55 5.96
N ARG A 221 1.38 -4.32 5.50
CA ARG A 221 0.16 -3.92 4.79
C ARG A 221 0.43 -3.24 3.46
N ARG A 222 1.69 -3.25 3.01
CA ARG A 222 2.09 -2.75 1.70
C ARG A 222 1.24 -3.43 0.62
N SER A 223 0.55 -2.63 -0.18
CA SER A 223 -0.19 -3.13 -1.33
C SER A 223 0.74 -3.48 -2.49
N VAL A 224 0.22 -4.24 -3.45
CA VAL A 224 0.86 -4.56 -4.73
C VAL A 224 -0.09 -4.24 -5.88
N ASP A 225 0.41 -4.33 -7.11
CA ASP A 225 -0.37 -4.07 -8.33
C ASP A 225 -0.83 -5.36 -8.99
N HIS A 226 -1.97 -5.88 -8.54
CA HIS A 226 -2.61 -7.04 -9.16
C HIS A 226 -3.36 -6.64 -10.44
N ALA A 227 -4.04 -5.48 -10.42
CA ALA A 227 -4.81 -4.98 -11.56
C ALA A 227 -4.99 -3.46 -11.53
N PHE A 228 -5.08 -2.84 -12.72
CA PHE A 228 -5.30 -1.39 -12.89
C PHE A 228 -6.67 -1.02 -13.49
N SER A 229 -7.25 -1.91 -14.29
CA SER A 229 -8.54 -1.64 -14.95
C SER A 229 -9.70 -1.90 -13.99
N VAL A 230 -10.80 -1.15 -14.13
CA VAL A 230 -12.02 -1.32 -13.33
C VAL A 230 -12.44 -2.79 -13.27
N ARG A 231 -12.62 -3.42 -14.44
CA ARG A 231 -13.01 -4.83 -14.52
C ARG A 231 -11.97 -5.76 -13.92
N GLY A 232 -10.69 -5.52 -14.19
CA GLY A 232 -9.61 -6.33 -13.63
C GLY A 232 -9.62 -6.31 -12.10
N CYS A 233 -9.86 -5.15 -11.49
CA CYS A 233 -9.95 -4.99 -10.03
C CYS A 233 -11.22 -5.61 -9.43
N GLU A 234 -12.33 -5.61 -10.17
CA GLU A 234 -13.57 -6.28 -9.78
C GLU A 234 -13.45 -7.81 -9.81
N ASP A 235 -12.71 -8.33 -10.80
CA ASP A 235 -12.53 -9.76 -11.09
C ASP A 235 -11.45 -10.44 -10.22
N LEU A 236 -10.69 -9.68 -9.40
CA LEU A 236 -9.72 -10.23 -8.44
C LEU A 236 -10.42 -11.10 -7.38
N ASP A 237 -9.71 -12.08 -6.83
CA ASP A 237 -10.19 -12.81 -5.65
C ASP A 237 -10.09 -11.92 -4.40
N ASP A 238 -10.87 -12.21 -3.36
CA ASP A 238 -10.98 -11.34 -2.17
C ASP A 238 -9.60 -11.09 -1.49
N GLU A 239 -8.73 -12.10 -1.43
CA GLU A 239 -7.35 -11.95 -0.89
C GLU A 239 -6.51 -10.95 -1.69
N GLU A 240 -6.70 -10.90 -3.02
CA GLU A 240 -6.01 -9.97 -3.89
C GLU A 240 -6.64 -8.57 -3.84
N LYS A 241 -7.98 -8.47 -3.71
CA LYS A 241 -8.70 -7.19 -3.63
C LYS A 241 -8.21 -6.31 -2.49
N ILE A 242 -8.03 -6.87 -1.29
CA ILE A 242 -7.59 -6.10 -0.11
C ILE A 242 -6.08 -5.79 -0.11
N THR A 243 -5.32 -6.39 -1.03
CA THR A 243 -3.88 -6.11 -1.21
C THR A 243 -3.57 -5.35 -2.50
N ASN A 244 -4.57 -5.00 -3.31
CA ASN A 244 -4.40 -4.25 -4.55
C ASN A 244 -4.51 -2.73 -4.31
N ALA A 245 -3.46 -1.98 -4.60
CA ALA A 245 -3.44 -0.52 -4.38
C ALA A 245 -4.58 0.21 -5.13
N GLN A 246 -4.86 -0.24 -6.36
CA GLN A 246 -5.92 0.33 -7.19
C GLN A 246 -7.32 0.09 -6.62
N ASN A 247 -7.57 -0.98 -5.86
CA ASN A 247 -8.87 -1.23 -5.23
C ASN A 247 -9.16 -0.19 -4.13
N PHE A 248 -8.16 0.23 -3.35
CA PHE A 248 -8.31 1.34 -2.40
C PHE A 248 -8.64 2.66 -3.11
N ALA A 249 -7.92 2.96 -4.20
CA ALA A 249 -8.20 4.15 -5.00
C ALA A 249 -9.62 4.11 -5.59
N PHE A 250 -10.06 2.96 -6.12
CA PHE A 250 -11.40 2.82 -6.66
C PHE A 250 -12.50 2.89 -5.60
N PHE A 251 -12.32 2.28 -4.43
CA PHE A 251 -13.27 2.43 -3.33
C PHE A 251 -13.46 3.90 -2.97
N ALA A 252 -12.38 4.63 -2.74
CA ALA A 252 -12.42 6.05 -2.42
C ALA A 252 -13.08 6.89 -3.54
N LEU A 253 -12.78 6.58 -4.80
CA LEU A 253 -13.43 7.22 -5.95
C LEU A 253 -14.95 6.95 -5.97
N ASP A 254 -15.36 5.70 -5.80
CA ASP A 254 -16.76 5.27 -5.95
C ASP A 254 -17.65 5.95 -4.90
N VAL A 255 -17.21 5.92 -3.63
CA VAL A 255 -17.95 6.53 -2.52
C VAL A 255 -17.87 8.06 -2.52
N THR A 256 -16.79 8.66 -3.01
CA THR A 256 -16.71 10.13 -3.14
C THR A 256 -17.56 10.64 -4.31
N ALA A 257 -17.64 9.86 -5.40
CA ALA A 257 -18.47 10.19 -6.53
C ALA A 257 -19.96 10.02 -6.21
N SER A 258 -20.33 9.04 -5.40
CA SER A 258 -21.72 8.77 -5.01
C SER A 258 -21.84 8.59 -3.49
N PRO A 259 -21.69 9.70 -2.72
CA PRO A 259 -21.73 9.67 -1.27
C PRO A 259 -23.14 9.40 -0.72
#